data_AF-A0A397S513-F1
#
_entry.id   AF-A0A397S513-F1
#
_cell.length_a   1.000
_cell.length_b   1.000
_cell.length_c   1.000
_cell.angle_alpha   90.00
_cell.angle_beta   90.00
_cell.angle_gamma   90.00
#
_symmetry.space_group_name_H-M   'P 1'
#
loop_
_entity.id
_entity.type
_entity.pdbx_description
1 polymer ?
#
loop_
_entity_poly.entity_id
_entity_poly.type
_entity_poly.pdbx_seq_one_letter_code
_entity_poly.pdbx_strand_id
1 'polypeptide(L)'
;MFTSIWIKYKGEPTEIDFKGGNVNKLKKEIQNELYNKLSNFDNDDIALRHGKESLRADMTIDKKLITSYDKPIYVEVTNTSPDSKRRHLENCWKSYIAADKVSVKLPFIIKDMLMDKEFEPDLHSEFASLLKVRVRSKIMVKNLGQRPKHFTEGYQGTQFLIIEIMMNIWRELDSNSEHSIKKVLSGPFGVRKSYLAWFLAAIAYASNWLTLYIADASVLTTCSEFRVQKEICNCFFALNKGILTSAELGRSVELITEDDPDDIVISKCTSNIFSRLLKRKISQKSLFIVDEHGSLFNDTTPEPENLRMRFLKSLNFWDMDKNGTRVVLTGTAHARFKKVYIKNGMQGWVVYISPLSSEIFNKLMDEVFLCFHSTVQTSKNETRLALADIFLPGNPRDNARLKWEFLDFRIVYHVSQDVEEYNPICLATKEALLDLYKFLLETTDIAGKNKFDLHLDIKSFELLKKQPSKYRNNVLVRCYKGYLRFDFILGYTFFQVSISDFVTHDTGYARIELAFDRKDGNKNQIEEYLDSVYGGTHKIDLIKTTNIKNSKIVKTFSASKDGQSCDDFKIVYICGRPNETIHKNKVKEYPEVRHISYEKIKMKLFGVFLIP
;
A
#
# COMPACT_ATOMS: atom_id res chain seq x y z
N MET A 1 22.22 40.60 49.14
CA MET A 1 22.62 39.20 49.42
C MET A 1 22.01 38.36 48.32
N PHE A 2 22.84 37.74 47.50
CA PHE A 2 22.37 36.81 46.47
C PHE A 2 22.08 35.46 47.14
N THR A 3 21.01 34.81 46.72
CA THR A 3 20.67 33.44 47.12
C THR A 3 20.81 32.60 45.86
N SER A 4 21.71 31.62 45.87
CA SER A 4 21.88 30.71 44.74
C SER A 4 20.75 29.68 44.76
N ILE A 5 20.03 29.59 43.64
CA ILE A 5 18.82 28.77 43.49
C ILE A 5 19.05 27.77 42.37
N TRP A 6 18.85 26.50 42.66
CA TRP A 6 18.89 25.43 41.66
C TRP A 6 17.52 25.27 41.00
N ILE A 7 17.48 25.36 39.67
CA ILE A 7 16.27 25.23 38.86
C ILE A 7 16.43 24.09 37.86
N LYS A 8 15.33 23.41 37.51
CA LYS A 8 15.33 22.34 36.51
C LYS A 8 14.21 22.56 35.50
N TYR A 9 14.60 22.75 34.23
CA TYR A 9 13.70 22.83 33.08
C TYR A 9 14.22 21.95 31.94
N LYS A 10 13.54 20.82 31.68
CA LYS A 10 13.86 19.85 30.61
C LYS A 10 15.37 19.61 30.43
N GLY A 11 15.95 18.74 31.27
CA GLY A 11 17.38 18.42 31.27
C GLY A 11 17.97 18.51 32.66
N GLU A 12 19.27 18.78 32.75
CA GLU A 12 20.00 18.88 34.03
C GLU A 12 19.65 20.17 34.81
N PRO A 13 19.71 20.13 36.16
CA PRO A 13 19.56 21.32 36.99
C PRO A 13 20.63 22.38 36.70
N THR A 14 20.25 23.65 36.78
CA THR A 14 21.13 24.82 36.59
C THR A 14 21.02 25.73 37.80
N GLU A 15 22.13 26.30 38.24
CA GLU A 15 22.17 27.23 39.36
C GLU A 15 22.02 28.67 38.86
N ILE A 16 21.20 29.47 39.53
CA ILE A 16 20.99 30.89 39.23
C ILE A 16 21.20 31.74 40.49
N ASP A 17 21.82 32.90 40.32
CA ASP A 17 22.04 33.85 41.41
C ASP A 17 20.87 34.83 41.54
N PHE A 18 20.01 34.61 42.53
CA PHE A 18 18.82 35.44 42.71
C PHE A 18 19.02 36.53 43.77
N LYS A 19 18.75 37.79 43.40
CA LYS A 19 18.89 38.98 44.29
C LYS A 19 17.81 39.11 45.37
N GLY A 20 16.92 38.12 45.52
CA GLY A 20 15.81 38.14 46.46
C GLY A 20 14.58 38.87 45.92
N GLY A 21 13.40 38.46 46.38
CA GLY A 21 12.12 38.93 45.85
C GLY A 21 11.01 37.90 46.03
N ASN A 22 9.89 38.10 45.33
CA ASN A 22 8.81 37.09 45.30
C ASN A 22 8.99 36.12 44.12
N VAL A 23 8.16 35.08 44.09
CA VAL A 23 8.13 34.07 43.03
C VAL A 23 8.01 34.70 41.63
N ASN A 24 7.23 35.77 41.45
CA ASN A 24 7.14 36.45 40.15
C ASN A 24 8.46 37.09 39.70
N LYS A 25 9.25 37.66 40.62
CA LYS A 25 10.60 38.13 40.29
C LYS A 25 11.53 36.97 39.95
N LEU A 26 11.39 35.84 40.64
CA LEU A 26 12.17 34.63 40.35
C LEU A 26 11.84 34.06 38.96
N LYS A 27 10.56 34.02 38.56
CA LYS A 27 10.15 33.60 37.20
C LYS A 27 10.78 34.44 36.10
N LYS A 28 10.85 35.77 36.29
CA LYS A 28 11.52 36.68 35.36
C LYS A 28 13.00 36.38 35.23
N GLU A 29 13.67 36.14 36.35
CA GLU A 29 15.10 35.83 36.34
C GLU A 29 15.38 34.48 35.65
N ILE A 30 14.54 33.47 35.92
CA ILE A 30 14.58 32.16 35.25
C ILE A 30 14.36 32.30 33.74
N GLN A 31 13.42 33.15 33.32
CA GLN A 31 13.14 33.39 31.91
C GLN A 31 14.32 34.08 31.21
N ASN A 32 15.01 35.00 31.90
CA ASN A 32 16.22 35.64 31.37
C ASN A 32 17.38 34.65 31.24
N GLU A 33 17.59 33.79 32.24
CA GLU A 33 18.68 32.81 32.22
C GLU A 33 18.43 31.69 31.18
N LEU A 34 17.18 31.25 31.05
CA LEU A 34 16.75 30.24 30.08
C LEU A 34 16.11 30.88 28.85
N TYR A 35 16.56 32.07 28.45
CA TYR A 35 15.95 32.86 27.38
C TYR A 35 15.73 32.06 26.09
N ASN A 36 16.73 31.29 25.65
CA ASN A 36 16.63 30.46 24.43
C ASN A 36 15.57 29.34 24.51
N LYS A 37 15.11 28.98 25.71
CA LYS A 37 14.16 27.89 25.95
C LYS A 37 12.77 28.37 26.42
N LEU A 38 12.68 29.59 26.96
CA LEU A 38 11.48 30.14 27.60
C LEU A 38 11.06 31.53 27.09
N SER A 39 11.73 32.09 26.09
CA SER A 39 11.42 33.42 25.54
C SER A 39 9.98 33.59 25.03
N ASN A 40 9.31 32.50 24.66
CA ASN A 40 7.95 32.53 24.09
C ASN A 40 6.81 32.40 25.13
N PHE A 41 7.11 32.34 26.43
CA PHE A 41 6.11 32.12 27.48
C PHE A 41 6.02 33.33 28.41
N ASP A 42 4.82 33.75 28.79
CA ASP A 42 4.67 34.82 29.78
C ASP A 42 4.96 34.30 31.20
N ASN A 43 5.27 35.19 32.13
CA ASN A 43 5.51 34.82 33.54
C ASN A 43 4.31 34.11 34.19
N ASP A 44 3.10 34.32 33.66
CA ASP A 44 1.89 33.65 34.12
C ASP A 44 1.81 32.18 33.64
N ASP A 45 2.48 31.85 32.54
CA ASP A 45 2.52 30.51 31.95
C ASP A 45 3.59 29.62 32.60
N ILE A 46 4.47 30.23 33.41
CA ILE A 46 5.54 29.54 34.12
C ILE A 46 5.07 29.21 35.54
N ALA A 47 4.89 27.94 35.86
CA ALA A 47 4.65 27.45 37.22
C ALA A 47 5.96 26.94 37.84
N LEU A 48 6.21 27.28 39.11
CA LEU A 48 7.39 26.81 39.85
C LEU A 48 6.96 25.84 40.94
N ARG A 49 7.59 24.67 41.00
CA ARG A 49 7.35 23.66 42.03
C ARG A 49 8.62 23.33 42.80
N HIS A 50 8.49 23.14 44.11
CA HIS A 50 9.56 22.63 44.95
C HIS A 50 9.06 21.36 45.65
N GLY A 51 9.59 20.20 45.25
CA GLY A 51 9.03 18.91 45.65
C GLY A 51 7.60 18.71 45.11
N LYS A 52 6.62 18.51 46.01
CA LYS A 52 5.20 18.34 45.67
C LYS A 52 4.39 19.64 45.74
N GLU A 53 4.99 20.74 46.19
CA GLU A 53 4.29 22.00 46.45
C GLU A 53 4.50 22.99 45.30
N SER A 54 3.41 23.61 44.86
CA SER A 54 3.44 24.72 43.90
C SER A 54 3.69 26.03 44.63
N LEU A 55 4.70 26.78 44.21
CA LEU A 55 5.05 28.07 44.79
C LEU A 55 4.07 29.15 44.30
N ARG A 56 3.45 29.87 45.23
CA ARG A 56 2.48 30.94 44.93
C ARG A 56 3.19 32.20 44.46
N ALA A 57 2.58 32.92 43.52
CA ALA A 57 3.17 34.08 42.83
C ALA A 57 3.66 35.21 43.76
N ASP A 58 2.98 35.40 44.89
CA ASP A 58 3.22 36.41 45.91
C ASP A 58 4.15 35.95 47.04
N MET A 59 4.52 34.67 47.07
CA MET A 59 5.40 34.10 48.11
C MET A 59 6.78 34.75 48.04
N THR A 60 7.24 35.27 49.17
CA THR A 60 8.60 35.82 49.32
C THR A 60 9.62 34.68 49.34
N ILE A 61 10.61 34.76 48.46
CA ILE A 61 11.76 33.87 48.44
C ILE A 61 12.77 34.42 49.44
N ASP A 62 12.87 33.77 50.59
CA ASP A 62 13.85 34.07 51.62
C ASP A 62 14.90 32.94 51.74
N LYS A 63 15.87 33.14 52.64
CA LYS A 63 16.96 32.17 52.89
C LYS A 63 16.49 30.80 53.41
N LYS A 64 15.21 30.61 53.71
CA LYS A 64 14.66 29.31 54.16
C LYS A 64 14.30 28.40 52.99
N LEU A 65 14.19 28.92 51.76
CA LEU A 65 14.03 28.08 50.58
C LEU A 65 15.38 27.47 50.19
N ILE A 66 15.67 26.29 50.76
CA ILE A 66 16.90 25.53 50.49
C ILE A 66 16.71 24.73 49.21
N THR A 67 17.50 25.04 48.18
CA THR A 67 17.53 24.29 46.92
C THR A 67 18.93 23.73 46.70
N SER A 68 19.02 22.60 46.00
CA SER A 68 20.30 21.99 45.61
C SER A 68 20.14 21.29 44.27
N TYR A 69 21.25 20.81 43.71
CA TYR A 69 21.23 19.99 42.50
C TYR A 69 20.24 18.81 42.58
N ASP A 70 20.20 18.12 43.72
CA ASP A 70 19.31 16.96 43.95
C ASP A 70 17.87 17.35 44.30
N LYS A 71 17.65 18.61 44.73
CA LYS A 71 16.34 19.16 45.06
C LYS A 71 16.17 20.55 44.43
N PRO A 72 16.03 20.61 43.09
CA PRO A 72 15.87 21.87 42.40
C PRO A 72 14.39 22.30 42.42
N ILE A 73 14.16 23.57 42.06
CA ILE A 73 12.84 24.07 41.70
C ILE A 73 12.54 23.62 40.27
N TYR A 74 11.46 22.87 40.10
CA TYR A 74 10.99 22.42 38.80
C TYR A 74 10.19 23.53 38.13
N VAL A 75 10.59 23.85 36.89
CA VAL A 75 9.91 24.83 36.05
C VAL A 75 8.96 24.07 35.14
N GLU A 76 7.66 24.33 35.27
CA GLU A 76 6.62 23.78 34.42
C GLU A 76 6.02 24.91 33.59
N VAL A 77 5.79 24.66 32.31
CA VAL A 77 5.13 25.64 31.44
C VAL A 77 3.73 25.13 31.15
N THR A 78 2.71 25.86 31.59
CA THR A 78 1.33 25.60 31.21
C THR A 78 1.15 26.14 29.80
N ASN A 79 0.91 25.26 28.81
CA ASN A 79 0.49 25.66 27.48
C ASN A 79 -0.95 26.22 27.54
N THR A 80 -1.12 27.35 28.19
CA THR A 80 -2.27 28.22 28.04
C THR A 80 -1.78 29.37 27.19
N SER A 81 -2.03 29.30 25.88
CA SER A 81 -1.76 30.45 25.02
C SER A 81 -2.41 31.72 25.60
N PRO A 82 -1.81 32.91 25.38
CA PRO A 82 -2.38 34.20 25.83
C PRO A 82 -3.79 34.47 25.29
N ASP A 83 -4.22 33.73 24.26
CA ASP A 83 -5.58 33.74 23.72
C ASP A 83 -6.63 33.18 24.69
N SER A 84 -6.25 32.38 25.68
CA SER A 84 -7.19 31.74 26.62
C SER A 84 -7.82 32.73 27.62
N LYS A 85 -7.09 33.78 28.04
CA LYS A 85 -7.62 34.80 28.96
C LYS A 85 -8.53 35.83 28.29
N ARG A 86 -8.37 36.09 26.98
CA ARG A 86 -9.33 36.91 26.21
C ARG A 86 -10.61 36.14 25.83
N ARG A 87 -10.56 34.80 25.74
CA ARG A 87 -11.75 33.98 25.43
C ARG A 87 -12.75 33.83 26.57
N HIS A 88 -12.35 34.02 27.83
CA HIS A 88 -13.29 33.89 28.95
C HIS A 88 -14.41 34.95 28.96
N LEU A 89 -14.26 36.06 28.21
CA LEU A 89 -15.33 37.05 28.03
C LEU A 89 -16.18 36.84 26.76
N GLU A 90 -15.86 35.85 25.91
CA GLU A 90 -16.57 35.59 24.63
C GLU A 90 -17.20 34.18 24.53
N ASN A 91 -17.32 33.44 25.64
CA ASN A 91 -18.03 32.15 25.72
C ASN A 91 -19.57 32.25 25.61
N CYS A 92 -20.07 33.13 24.74
CA CYS A 92 -21.49 33.22 24.45
C CYS A 92 -21.86 32.15 23.42
N TRP A 93 -22.87 31.34 23.72
CA TRP A 93 -23.50 30.49 22.70
C TRP A 93 -23.96 31.37 21.53
N LYS A 94 -23.59 31.00 20.31
CA LYS A 94 -23.91 31.77 19.10
C LYS A 94 -24.99 31.07 18.29
N SER A 95 -25.84 31.86 17.67
CA SER A 95 -26.85 31.35 16.73
C SER A 95 -26.19 30.78 15.47
N TYR A 96 -26.73 29.66 15.00
CA TYR A 96 -26.40 28.97 13.76
C TYR A 96 -27.70 28.56 13.05
N ILE A 97 -27.76 28.71 11.72
CA ILE A 97 -28.94 28.33 10.93
C ILE A 97 -28.73 26.90 10.43
N ALA A 98 -29.58 25.98 10.89
CA ALA A 98 -29.53 24.57 10.54
C ALA A 98 -30.14 24.27 9.15
N ALA A 99 -30.07 23.02 8.69
CA ALA A 99 -30.54 22.62 7.36
C ALA A 99 -32.05 22.82 7.14
N ASP A 100 -32.84 22.73 8.21
CA ASP A 100 -34.28 23.02 8.25
C ASP A 100 -34.60 24.53 8.29
N LYS A 101 -33.58 25.39 8.13
CA LYS A 101 -33.64 26.86 8.17
C LYS A 101 -34.06 27.42 9.54
N VAL A 102 -33.97 26.62 10.59
CA VAL A 102 -34.26 27.05 11.97
C VAL A 102 -32.96 27.43 12.67
N SER A 103 -32.99 28.52 13.44
CA SER A 103 -31.86 28.99 14.23
C SER A 103 -31.72 28.17 15.52
N VAL A 104 -30.51 27.68 15.80
CA VAL A 104 -30.14 26.96 17.02
C VAL A 104 -28.96 27.66 17.69
N LYS A 105 -28.98 27.75 19.02
CA LYS A 105 -27.83 28.26 19.79
C LYS A 105 -26.84 27.12 20.01
N LEU A 106 -25.56 27.36 19.72
CA LEU A 106 -24.49 26.39 19.88
C LEU A 106 -23.29 27.00 20.61
N PRO A 107 -22.53 26.20 21.37
CA PRO A 107 -21.23 26.61 21.89
C PRO A 107 -20.33 27.12 20.76
N PHE A 108 -19.51 28.13 21.05
CA PHE A 108 -18.66 28.78 20.04
C PHE A 108 -17.77 27.77 19.31
N ILE A 109 -17.11 26.87 20.04
CA ILE A 109 -16.27 25.84 19.46
C ILE A 109 -17.03 24.93 18.48
N ILE A 110 -18.28 24.54 18.77
CA ILE A 110 -19.09 23.70 17.87
C ILE A 110 -19.50 24.47 16.62
N LYS A 111 -19.83 25.75 16.77
CA LYS A 111 -20.12 26.63 15.63
C LYS A 111 -18.89 26.77 14.72
N ASP A 112 -17.70 26.95 15.29
CA ASP A 112 -16.46 27.03 14.52
C ASP A 112 -16.22 25.75 13.72
N MET A 113 -16.46 24.57 14.30
CA MET A 113 -16.36 23.28 13.60
C MET A 113 -17.33 23.15 12.42
N LEU A 114 -18.55 23.68 12.55
CA LEU A 114 -19.55 23.69 11.47
C LEU A 114 -19.17 24.63 10.31
N MET A 115 -18.36 25.65 10.61
CA MET A 115 -17.87 26.63 9.63
C MET A 115 -16.50 26.27 9.06
N ASP A 116 -15.83 25.29 9.64
CA ASP A 116 -14.54 24.78 9.19
C ASP A 116 -14.65 24.18 7.77
N LYS A 117 -13.58 24.35 7.01
CA LYS A 117 -13.44 23.88 5.63
C LYS A 117 -12.40 22.77 5.49
N GLU A 118 -11.67 22.42 6.56
CA GLU A 118 -10.62 21.40 6.53
C GLU A 118 -11.12 20.06 5.97
N PHE A 119 -12.30 19.62 6.39
CA PHE A 119 -12.92 18.35 5.96
C PHE A 119 -14.13 18.57 5.03
N GLU A 120 -14.21 19.69 4.33
CA GLU A 120 -15.36 19.98 3.46
C GLU A 120 -15.41 19.01 2.26
N PRO A 121 -16.50 18.24 2.08
CA PRO A 121 -16.67 17.38 0.91
C PRO A 121 -17.01 18.21 -0.34
N ASP A 122 -16.86 17.60 -1.51
CA ASP A 122 -17.42 18.15 -2.76
C ASP A 122 -18.94 18.33 -2.63
N LEU A 123 -19.50 19.17 -3.51
CA LEU A 123 -20.93 19.47 -3.50
C LEU A 123 -21.76 18.18 -3.58
N HIS A 124 -22.81 18.10 -2.76
CA HIS A 124 -23.66 16.90 -2.68
C HIS A 124 -24.26 16.50 -4.05
N SER A 125 -24.51 17.47 -4.94
CA SER A 125 -24.98 17.22 -6.31
C SER A 125 -23.99 16.41 -7.16
N GLU A 126 -22.69 16.50 -6.89
CA GLU A 126 -21.66 15.75 -7.60
C GLU A 126 -21.72 14.24 -7.30
N PHE A 127 -22.27 13.87 -6.15
CA PHE A 127 -22.45 12.48 -5.73
C PHE A 127 -23.77 11.86 -6.22
N ALA A 128 -24.70 12.64 -6.78
CA ALA A 128 -26.01 12.15 -7.22
C ALA A 128 -25.91 11.02 -8.27
N SER A 129 -24.82 10.99 -9.04
CA SER A 129 -24.54 9.92 -10.01
C SER A 129 -24.38 8.54 -9.35
N LEU A 130 -23.89 8.48 -8.10
CA LEU A 130 -23.67 7.25 -7.35
C LEU A 130 -24.96 6.49 -7.05
N LEU A 131 -26.11 7.18 -6.98
CA LEU A 131 -27.40 6.55 -6.73
C LEU A 131 -27.89 5.67 -7.89
N LYS A 132 -27.30 5.84 -9.09
CA LYS A 132 -27.70 5.13 -10.32
C LYS A 132 -26.67 4.11 -10.80
N VAL A 133 -25.58 3.91 -10.05
CA VAL A 133 -24.47 3.04 -10.46
C VAL A 133 -24.86 1.56 -10.41
N ARG A 134 -24.28 0.79 -11.30
CA ARG A 134 -24.43 -0.66 -11.37
C ARG A 134 -23.05 -1.33 -11.28
N VAL A 135 -23.05 -2.64 -11.08
CA VAL A 135 -21.82 -3.43 -11.21
C VAL A 135 -21.22 -3.17 -12.60
N ARG A 136 -19.90 -2.96 -12.66
CA ARG A 136 -19.12 -2.53 -13.84
C ARG A 136 -19.29 -1.08 -14.25
N SER A 137 -20.08 -0.27 -13.56
CA SER A 137 -20.05 1.19 -13.79
C SER A 137 -18.68 1.74 -13.40
N LYS A 138 -18.14 2.61 -14.26
CA LYS A 138 -16.94 3.39 -13.95
C LYS A 138 -17.36 4.66 -13.24
N ILE A 139 -16.73 4.93 -12.10
CA ILE A 139 -17.01 6.13 -11.30
C ILE A 139 -15.74 6.93 -11.06
N MET A 140 -15.93 8.23 -10.89
CA MET A 140 -14.88 9.16 -10.49
C MET A 140 -14.95 9.36 -8.97
N VAL A 141 -13.81 9.21 -8.32
CA VAL A 141 -13.58 9.58 -6.93
C VAL A 141 -13.76 11.08 -6.77
N LYS A 142 -14.62 11.42 -5.81
CA LYS A 142 -14.88 12.78 -5.35
C LYS A 142 -14.31 12.97 -3.94
N ASN A 143 -14.08 14.21 -3.54
CA ASN A 143 -13.59 14.52 -2.20
C ASN A 143 -14.73 14.35 -1.19
N LEU A 144 -14.54 13.48 -0.19
CA LEU A 144 -15.44 13.32 0.96
C LEU A 144 -14.91 14.03 2.22
N GLY A 145 -14.08 15.05 2.04
CA GLY A 145 -13.40 15.74 3.14
C GLY A 145 -12.13 15.02 3.63
N GLN A 146 -12.01 13.72 3.39
CA GLN A 146 -10.82 12.93 3.70
C GLN A 146 -10.45 12.01 2.54
N ARG A 147 -9.13 11.79 2.37
CA ARG A 147 -8.59 10.87 1.37
C ARG A 147 -8.08 9.61 2.07
N PRO A 148 -8.56 8.41 1.68
CA PRO A 148 -7.98 7.17 2.20
C PRO A 148 -6.48 7.08 1.90
N LYS A 149 -5.77 6.33 2.72
CA LYS A 149 -4.32 6.14 2.57
C LYS A 149 -4.00 5.45 1.24
N HIS A 150 -3.02 5.97 0.49
CA HIS A 150 -2.66 5.49 -0.85
C HIS A 150 -3.80 5.50 -1.88
N PHE A 151 -4.87 6.25 -1.60
CA PHE A 151 -5.98 6.39 -2.53
C PHE A 151 -5.56 7.27 -3.70
N THR A 152 -5.95 6.87 -4.92
CA THR A 152 -5.53 7.53 -6.18
C THR A 152 -4.05 7.38 -6.57
N GLU A 153 -3.25 6.69 -5.76
CA GLU A 153 -1.89 6.27 -6.12
C GLU A 153 -1.95 5.02 -7.02
N GLY A 154 -1.33 5.07 -8.20
CA GLY A 154 -1.28 3.97 -9.18
C GLY A 154 -2.22 4.14 -10.39
N TYR A 155 -2.31 3.11 -11.23
CA TYR A 155 -2.88 3.19 -12.60
C TYR A 155 -4.34 3.72 -12.68
N GLN A 156 -5.15 3.45 -11.67
CA GLN A 156 -6.56 3.82 -11.68
C GLN A 156 -6.81 5.30 -11.35
N GLY A 157 -5.84 6.00 -10.73
CA GLY A 157 -5.99 7.40 -10.33
C GLY A 157 -7.31 7.65 -9.59
N THR A 158 -8.06 8.66 -10.03
CA THR A 158 -9.37 9.01 -9.48
C THR A 158 -10.52 8.18 -10.06
N GLN A 159 -10.29 7.14 -10.86
CA GLN A 159 -11.37 6.38 -11.50
C GLN A 159 -11.30 4.89 -11.18
N PHE A 160 -12.41 4.29 -10.73
CA PHE A 160 -12.46 2.85 -10.53
C PHE A 160 -13.82 2.24 -10.91
N LEU A 161 -13.79 0.94 -11.14
CA LEU A 161 -14.96 0.13 -11.49
C LEU A 161 -15.69 -0.34 -10.23
N ILE A 162 -17.01 -0.17 -10.22
CA ILE A 162 -17.88 -0.76 -9.21
C ILE A 162 -17.88 -2.28 -9.37
N ILE A 163 -17.42 -2.98 -8.34
CA ILE A 163 -17.38 -4.43 -8.31
C ILE A 163 -18.60 -5.00 -7.57
N GLU A 164 -18.91 -6.27 -7.82
CA GLU A 164 -20.11 -6.92 -7.30
C GLU A 164 -20.22 -6.83 -5.77
N ILE A 165 -19.11 -7.06 -5.06
CA ILE A 165 -19.06 -7.00 -3.59
C ILE A 165 -19.41 -5.61 -3.03
N MET A 166 -19.08 -4.52 -3.74
CA MET A 166 -19.46 -3.16 -3.35
C MET A 166 -20.98 -3.00 -3.34
N MET A 167 -21.63 -3.44 -4.42
CA MET A 167 -23.09 -3.35 -4.54
C MET A 167 -23.82 -4.33 -3.62
N ASN A 168 -23.25 -5.51 -3.37
CA ASN A 168 -23.83 -6.50 -2.46
C ASN A 168 -23.83 -5.97 -1.01
N ILE A 169 -22.70 -5.41 -0.55
CA ILE A 169 -22.62 -4.80 0.79
C ILE A 169 -23.54 -3.59 0.87
N TRP A 170 -23.56 -2.71 -0.15
CA TRP A 170 -24.47 -1.56 -0.15
C TRP A 170 -25.94 -1.99 -0.05
N ARG A 171 -26.37 -2.98 -0.85
CA ARG A 171 -27.74 -3.51 -0.80
C ARG A 171 -28.09 -4.09 0.57
N GLU A 172 -27.13 -4.74 1.23
CA GLU A 172 -27.33 -5.22 2.59
C GLU A 172 -27.48 -4.05 3.57
N LEU A 173 -26.63 -3.02 3.50
CA LEU A 173 -26.73 -1.85 4.35
C LEU A 173 -28.02 -1.04 4.09
N ASP A 174 -28.47 -0.95 2.85
CA ASP A 174 -29.72 -0.26 2.50
C ASP A 174 -30.98 -1.10 2.79
N SER A 175 -30.83 -2.39 3.05
CA SER A 175 -31.98 -3.22 3.43
C SER A 175 -32.60 -2.77 4.76
N ASN A 176 -33.91 -2.98 4.85
CA ASN A 176 -34.61 -2.92 6.13
C ASN A 176 -34.23 -4.18 6.92
N SER A 177 -33.70 -3.97 8.12
CA SER A 177 -33.32 -5.04 9.04
C SER A 177 -34.06 -4.80 10.35
N GLU A 178 -34.34 -5.87 11.10
CA GLU A 178 -34.83 -5.76 12.47
C GLU A 178 -33.73 -5.30 13.43
N HIS A 179 -32.47 -5.38 13.00
CA HIS A 179 -31.30 -5.11 13.81
C HIS A 179 -30.30 -4.14 13.17
N SER A 180 -29.45 -3.53 13.99
CA SER A 180 -28.28 -2.79 13.50
C SER A 180 -27.36 -3.70 12.66
N ILE A 181 -26.91 -3.22 11.50
CA ILE A 181 -26.04 -3.99 10.60
C ILE A 181 -24.59 -3.57 10.83
N LYS A 182 -23.73 -4.54 11.14
CA LYS A 182 -22.30 -4.35 11.41
C LYS A 182 -21.48 -5.20 10.46
N LYS A 183 -20.47 -4.59 9.84
CA LYS A 183 -19.57 -5.28 8.90
C LYS A 183 -18.12 -4.97 9.22
N VAL A 184 -17.28 -5.99 9.17
CA VAL A 184 -15.84 -5.92 9.32
C VAL A 184 -15.23 -6.48 8.05
N LEU A 185 -14.62 -5.60 7.25
CA LEU A 185 -14.05 -5.93 5.95
C LEU A 185 -12.62 -6.45 6.13
N SER A 186 -12.43 -7.75 5.90
CA SER A 186 -11.15 -8.44 6.07
C SER A 186 -10.62 -8.94 4.74
N GLY A 187 -9.32 -8.88 4.51
CA GLY A 187 -8.72 -9.40 3.29
C GLY A 187 -7.27 -8.97 3.12
N PRO A 188 -6.53 -9.60 2.18
CA PRO A 188 -5.11 -9.30 1.93
C PRO A 188 -4.83 -7.83 1.65
N PHE A 189 -3.57 -7.42 1.76
CA PHE A 189 -3.14 -6.09 1.31
C PHE A 189 -3.44 -5.92 -0.20
N GLY A 190 -3.89 -4.73 -0.60
CA GLY A 190 -4.14 -4.41 -2.01
C GLY A 190 -5.48 -4.88 -2.61
N VAL A 191 -6.36 -5.54 -1.85
CA VAL A 191 -7.69 -5.99 -2.33
C VAL A 191 -8.76 -4.88 -2.35
N ARG A 192 -8.34 -3.60 -2.35
CA ARG A 192 -9.21 -2.42 -2.50
C ARG A 192 -10.26 -2.20 -1.40
N LYS A 193 -9.97 -2.60 -0.16
CA LYS A 193 -10.86 -2.36 1.00
C LYS A 193 -11.15 -0.87 1.21
N SER A 194 -10.16 0.00 1.05
CA SER A 194 -10.32 1.45 1.13
C SER A 194 -11.23 2.04 0.05
N TYR A 195 -11.18 1.50 -1.18
CA TYR A 195 -12.12 1.89 -2.26
C TYR A 195 -13.55 1.48 -1.94
N LEU A 196 -13.72 0.32 -1.31
CA LEU A 196 -15.02 -0.13 -0.84
C LEU A 196 -15.52 0.75 0.33
N ALA A 197 -14.68 1.08 1.31
CA ALA A 197 -15.02 1.98 2.40
C ALA A 197 -15.46 3.36 1.90
N TRP A 198 -14.65 3.96 1.01
CA TRP A 198 -14.96 5.24 0.38
C TRP A 198 -16.26 5.17 -0.43
N PHE A 199 -16.46 4.12 -1.23
CA PHE A 199 -17.70 3.95 -2.01
C PHE A 199 -18.94 3.92 -1.11
N LEU A 200 -18.90 3.16 0.00
CA LEU A 200 -20.00 3.07 0.95
C LEU A 200 -20.27 4.41 1.64
N ALA A 201 -19.23 5.15 2.03
CA ALA A 201 -19.38 6.49 2.58
C ALA A 201 -19.98 7.46 1.55
N ALA A 202 -19.51 7.40 0.30
CA ALA A 202 -19.93 8.29 -0.78
C ALA A 202 -21.41 8.08 -1.15
N ILE A 203 -21.85 6.82 -1.26
CA ILE A 203 -23.23 6.50 -1.62
C ILE A 203 -24.20 6.77 -0.46
N ALA A 204 -23.76 6.61 0.80
CA ALA A 204 -24.55 6.98 1.97
C ALA A 204 -24.70 8.50 2.10
N TYR A 205 -23.61 9.25 1.88
CA TYR A 205 -23.64 10.71 1.77
C TYR A 205 -24.63 11.12 0.68
N ALA A 206 -24.50 10.59 -0.55
CA ALA A 206 -25.43 10.84 -1.65
C ALA A 206 -26.90 10.52 -1.32
N SER A 207 -27.15 9.59 -0.41
CA SER A 207 -28.47 9.16 0.03
C SER A 207 -29.03 9.99 1.19
N ASN A 208 -28.36 11.09 1.58
CA ASN A 208 -28.66 11.92 2.75
C ASN A 208 -28.68 11.13 4.08
N TRP A 209 -27.85 10.10 4.22
CA TRP A 209 -27.69 9.41 5.50
C TRP A 209 -26.70 10.18 6.36
N LEU A 210 -26.95 10.20 7.67
CA LEU A 210 -25.94 10.71 8.60
C LEU A 210 -24.70 9.84 8.53
N THR A 211 -23.61 10.42 8.05
CA THR A 211 -22.40 9.67 7.70
C THR A 211 -21.21 10.20 8.50
N LEU A 212 -20.52 9.30 9.20
CA LEU A 212 -19.22 9.58 9.79
C LEU A 212 -18.20 8.66 9.12
N TYR A 213 -17.29 9.25 8.36
CA TYR A 213 -16.22 8.54 7.68
C TYR A 213 -14.87 8.96 8.28
N ILE A 214 -14.02 7.98 8.58
CA ILE A 214 -12.63 8.19 9.01
C ILE A 214 -11.76 7.40 8.03
N ALA A 215 -10.96 8.11 7.24
CA ALA A 215 -10.23 7.51 6.11
C ALA A 215 -8.90 6.85 6.50
N ASP A 216 -8.34 7.21 7.65
CA ASP A 216 -7.18 6.55 8.24
C ASP A 216 -7.31 6.56 9.77
N ALA A 217 -7.54 5.38 10.35
CA ALA A 217 -7.69 5.26 11.80
C ALA A 217 -6.40 5.62 12.58
N SER A 218 -5.22 5.69 11.93
CA SER A 218 -3.99 6.12 12.61
C SER A 218 -4.04 7.57 13.08
N VAL A 219 -4.90 8.42 12.49
CA VAL A 219 -5.15 9.77 12.99
C VAL A 219 -5.72 9.75 14.42
N LEU A 220 -6.36 8.65 14.81
CA LEU A 220 -6.94 8.48 16.13
C LEU A 220 -5.92 7.97 17.17
N THR A 221 -4.66 7.71 16.79
CA THR A 221 -3.59 7.29 17.72
C THR A 221 -2.76 8.47 18.25
N THR A 222 -3.33 9.68 18.23
CA THR A 222 -2.65 10.91 18.68
C THR A 222 -2.59 11.03 20.20
N CYS A 223 -1.62 11.82 20.72
CA CYS A 223 -1.26 11.85 22.15
C CYS A 223 -2.32 12.38 23.14
N SER A 224 -3.50 12.83 22.72
CA SER A 224 -4.55 13.26 23.67
C SER A 224 -5.98 12.97 23.21
N GLU A 225 -6.81 12.49 24.15
CA GLU A 225 -8.23 12.15 23.92
C GLU A 225 -9.02 13.34 23.33
N PHE A 226 -8.75 14.56 23.81
CA PHE A 226 -9.34 15.79 23.30
C PHE A 226 -9.13 15.97 21.78
N ARG A 227 -7.90 15.74 21.28
CA ARG A 227 -7.59 15.91 19.85
C ARG A 227 -8.35 14.89 19.00
N VAL A 228 -8.41 13.65 19.46
CA VAL A 228 -9.16 12.59 18.76
C VAL A 228 -10.65 12.90 18.72
N GLN A 229 -11.24 13.32 19.85
CA GLN A 229 -12.66 13.70 19.91
C GLN A 229 -12.97 14.92 19.04
N LYS A 230 -12.08 15.90 19.02
CA LYS A 230 -12.17 17.08 18.15
C LYS A 230 -12.16 16.70 16.68
N GLU A 231 -11.24 15.84 16.26
CA GLU A 231 -11.16 15.33 14.88
C GLU A 231 -12.47 14.65 14.45
N ILE A 232 -13.01 13.79 15.32
CA ILE A 232 -14.27 13.09 15.06
C ILE A 232 -15.43 14.08 14.89
N CYS A 233 -15.53 15.08 15.76
CA CYS A 233 -16.55 16.13 15.65
C CYS A 233 -16.41 16.93 14.35
N ASN A 234 -15.18 17.33 13.99
CA ASN A 234 -14.89 18.03 12.74
C ASN A 234 -15.34 17.20 11.52
N CYS A 235 -14.94 15.93 11.45
CA CYS A 235 -15.32 15.03 10.36
C CYS A 235 -16.85 14.84 10.28
N PHE A 236 -17.51 14.67 11.43
CA PHE A 236 -18.96 14.51 11.49
C PHE A 236 -19.69 15.77 11.01
N PHE A 237 -19.33 16.94 11.52
CA PHE A 237 -20.02 18.17 11.15
C PHE A 237 -19.78 18.55 9.69
N ALA A 238 -18.56 18.37 9.17
CA ALA A 238 -18.26 18.69 7.78
C ALA A 238 -19.11 17.89 6.78
N LEU A 239 -19.31 16.58 7.03
CA LEU A 239 -20.14 15.71 6.19
C LEU A 239 -21.64 15.95 6.34
N ASN A 240 -22.10 16.38 7.52
CA ASN A 240 -23.53 16.39 7.83
C ASN A 240 -24.14 17.79 7.97
N LYS A 241 -23.35 18.88 7.95
CA LYS A 241 -23.84 20.26 8.13
C LYS A 241 -25.00 20.64 7.19
N GLY A 242 -25.00 20.11 5.97
CA GLY A 242 -26.06 20.36 4.98
C GLY A 242 -27.38 19.63 5.22
N ILE A 243 -27.42 18.63 6.11
CA ILE A 243 -28.61 17.80 6.38
C ILE A 243 -29.02 17.80 7.86
N LEU A 244 -28.16 18.24 8.78
CA LEU A 244 -28.45 18.31 10.21
C LEU A 244 -29.55 19.34 10.49
N THR A 245 -30.65 18.86 11.05
CA THR A 245 -31.76 19.71 11.49
C THR A 245 -31.43 20.44 12.79
N SER A 246 -32.17 21.50 13.10
CA SER A 246 -32.03 22.24 14.36
C SER A 246 -32.23 21.33 15.59
N ALA A 247 -33.15 20.36 15.49
CA ALA A 247 -33.40 19.38 16.54
C ALA A 247 -32.19 18.42 16.75
N GLU A 248 -31.50 18.03 15.69
CA GLU A 248 -30.33 17.16 15.77
C GLU A 248 -29.09 17.89 16.28
N LEU A 249 -28.91 19.15 15.87
CA LEU A 249 -27.88 20.02 16.44
C LEU A 249 -28.16 20.32 17.91
N GLY A 250 -29.43 20.54 18.31
CA GLY A 250 -29.79 20.67 19.71
C GLY A 250 -29.43 19.42 20.52
N ARG A 251 -29.69 18.22 19.97
CA ARG A 251 -29.30 16.95 20.60
C ARG A 251 -27.80 16.74 20.71
N SER A 252 -26.98 17.30 19.81
CA SER A 252 -25.52 17.17 19.93
C SER A 252 -24.98 17.95 21.12
N VAL A 253 -25.66 19.03 21.54
CA VAL A 253 -25.23 19.93 22.62
C VAL A 253 -26.07 19.86 23.90
N GLU A 254 -27.07 18.98 23.98
CA GLU A 254 -28.10 18.94 25.04
C GLU A 254 -27.58 18.82 26.48
N LEU A 255 -26.34 18.36 26.68
CA LEU A 255 -25.71 18.17 28.00
C LEU A 255 -24.59 19.18 28.29
N ILE A 256 -24.39 20.14 27.41
CA ILE A 256 -23.33 21.12 27.45
C ILE A 256 -23.84 22.39 28.14
N THR A 257 -23.06 22.95 29.05
CA THR A 257 -23.35 24.23 29.73
C THR A 257 -22.43 25.34 29.24
N GLU A 258 -22.83 26.60 29.42
CA GLU A 258 -22.02 27.78 29.06
C GLU A 258 -20.67 27.82 29.79
N ASP A 259 -20.61 27.28 31.01
CA ASP A 259 -19.39 27.21 31.83
C ASP A 259 -18.50 26.01 31.51
N ASP A 260 -18.92 25.09 30.62
CA ASP A 260 -18.10 23.94 30.28
C ASP A 260 -16.84 24.40 29.50
N PRO A 261 -15.64 23.99 29.90
CA PRO A 261 -14.43 24.23 29.10
C PRO A 261 -14.48 23.44 27.78
N ASP A 262 -13.75 23.93 26.77
CA ASP A 262 -13.76 23.40 25.41
C ASP A 262 -13.55 21.87 25.35
N ASP A 263 -12.69 21.30 26.19
CA ASP A 263 -12.43 19.87 26.23
C ASP A 263 -13.66 19.06 26.70
N ILE A 264 -14.38 19.57 27.70
CA ILE A 264 -15.64 18.97 28.17
C ILE A 264 -16.75 19.14 27.12
N VAL A 265 -16.85 20.31 26.49
CA VAL A 265 -17.80 20.57 25.40
C VAL A 265 -17.63 19.54 24.28
N ILE A 266 -16.39 19.34 23.83
CA ILE A 266 -16.06 18.38 22.76
C ILE A 266 -16.35 16.95 23.20
N SER A 267 -15.94 16.55 24.41
CA SER A 267 -16.18 15.20 24.91
C SER A 267 -17.67 14.85 24.99
N LYS A 268 -18.49 15.76 25.54
CA LYS A 268 -19.96 15.60 25.61
C LYS A 268 -20.58 15.57 24.21
N CYS A 269 -20.13 16.44 23.31
CA CYS A 269 -20.60 16.47 21.93
C CYS A 269 -20.32 15.15 21.20
N THR A 270 -19.08 14.65 21.26
CA THR A 270 -18.70 13.36 20.67
C THR A 270 -19.57 12.23 21.23
N SER A 271 -19.77 12.20 22.55
CA SER A 271 -20.65 11.21 23.19
C SER A 271 -22.08 11.26 22.65
N ASN A 272 -22.65 12.46 22.47
CA ASN A 272 -23.99 12.64 21.91
C ASN A 272 -24.07 12.23 20.43
N ILE A 273 -23.04 12.51 19.61
CA ILE A 273 -22.96 12.05 18.22
C ILE A 273 -23.09 10.53 18.16
N PHE A 274 -22.30 9.79 18.95
CA PHE A 274 -22.33 8.32 18.93
C PHE A 274 -23.58 7.73 19.57
N SER A 275 -24.06 8.29 20.69
CA SER A 275 -25.16 7.69 21.46
C SER A 275 -26.55 8.09 20.96
N ARG A 276 -26.70 9.27 20.35
CA ARG A 276 -28.01 9.85 19.95
C ARG A 276 -28.17 10.07 18.46
N LEU A 277 -27.10 10.45 17.74
CA LEU A 277 -27.20 10.77 16.31
C LEU A 277 -26.91 9.58 15.41
N LEU A 278 -25.83 8.82 15.67
CA LEU A 278 -25.48 7.65 14.87
C LEU A 278 -26.27 6.39 15.26
N LYS A 279 -26.88 6.35 16.44
CA LYS A 279 -27.79 5.26 16.88
C LYS A 279 -29.25 5.56 16.54
N ARG A 280 -29.78 5.02 15.45
CA ARG A 280 -31.11 5.37 14.89
C ARG A 280 -32.10 4.19 14.86
N LYS A 281 -33.41 4.52 14.83
CA LYS A 281 -34.52 3.57 14.57
C LYS A 281 -35.27 3.92 13.26
N ILE A 282 -35.76 2.89 12.58
CA ILE A 282 -36.55 2.69 11.33
C ILE A 282 -36.84 3.84 10.33
N SER A 283 -36.86 5.12 10.67
CA SER A 283 -37.13 6.19 9.68
C SER A 283 -35.88 6.87 9.12
N GLN A 284 -34.74 6.73 9.79
CA GLN A 284 -33.50 7.43 9.43
C GLN A 284 -32.31 6.49 9.55
N LYS A 285 -31.56 6.34 8.46
CA LYS A 285 -30.36 5.51 8.42
C LYS A 285 -29.12 6.35 8.68
N SER A 286 -28.15 5.75 9.36
CA SER A 286 -26.84 6.34 9.63
C SER A 286 -25.75 5.34 9.32
N LEU A 287 -24.60 5.83 8.89
CA LEU A 287 -23.45 5.01 8.54
C LEU A 287 -22.19 5.54 9.21
N PHE A 288 -21.55 4.69 10.01
CA PHE A 288 -20.22 4.93 10.56
C PHE A 288 -19.20 4.02 9.88
N ILE A 289 -18.14 4.62 9.33
CA ILE A 289 -17.08 3.91 8.63
C ILE A 289 -15.72 4.32 9.17
N VAL A 290 -14.89 3.33 9.50
CA VAL A 290 -13.47 3.54 9.84
C VAL A 290 -12.61 2.69 8.91
N ASP A 291 -11.86 3.35 8.05
CA ASP A 291 -10.85 2.71 7.19
C ASP A 291 -9.52 2.56 7.93
N GLU A 292 -8.78 1.51 7.60
CA GLU A 292 -7.54 1.11 8.28
C GLU A 292 -7.67 0.97 9.82
N HIS A 293 -8.86 0.65 10.32
CA HIS A 293 -9.16 0.37 11.75
C HIS A 293 -8.18 -0.62 12.41
N GLY A 294 -7.57 -1.51 11.63
CA GLY A 294 -6.51 -2.39 12.11
C GLY A 294 -5.29 -1.67 12.72
N SER A 295 -5.01 -0.42 12.31
CA SER A 295 -3.88 0.38 12.82
C SER A 295 -3.96 0.64 14.32
N LEU A 296 -5.18 0.71 14.88
CA LEU A 296 -5.43 0.91 16.31
C LEU A 296 -4.98 -0.26 17.20
N PHE A 297 -4.55 -1.39 16.61
CA PHE A 297 -4.22 -2.64 17.30
C PHE A 297 -2.81 -3.16 16.98
N ASN A 298 -1.94 -2.28 16.45
CA ASN A 298 -0.58 -2.65 16.06
C ASN A 298 0.38 -2.80 17.25
N ASP A 299 0.13 -2.14 18.37
CA ASP A 299 0.99 -2.16 19.58
C ASP A 299 0.59 -3.22 20.61
N THR A 300 1.46 -3.42 21.62
CA THR A 300 1.25 -4.37 22.74
C THR A 300 0.05 -4.02 23.60
N THR A 301 -0.31 -2.73 23.70
CA THR A 301 -1.57 -2.21 24.26
C THR A 301 -2.36 -1.52 23.15
N PRO A 302 -3.56 -2.02 22.78
CA PRO A 302 -4.39 -1.38 21.77
C PRO A 302 -4.78 0.06 22.13
N GLU A 303 -4.67 0.99 21.18
CA GLU A 303 -4.99 2.41 21.38
C GLU A 303 -6.41 2.70 21.91
N PRO A 304 -7.45 1.93 21.53
CA PRO A 304 -8.78 2.10 22.12
C PRO A 304 -8.84 1.82 23.64
N GLU A 305 -7.82 1.20 24.24
CA GLU A 305 -7.72 1.02 25.70
C GLU A 305 -7.31 2.31 26.40
N ASN A 306 -6.49 3.13 25.75
CA ASN A 306 -6.02 4.41 26.26
C ASN A 306 -7.08 5.51 26.14
N LEU A 307 -7.96 5.43 25.13
CA LEU A 307 -8.82 6.54 24.71
C LEU A 307 -10.29 6.48 25.20
N ARG A 308 -10.68 5.51 26.03
CA ARG A 308 -12.08 5.29 26.48
C ARG A 308 -13.13 5.18 25.34
N MET A 309 -12.72 4.98 24.09
CA MET A 309 -13.58 4.94 22.90
C MET A 309 -14.17 3.55 22.65
N ARG A 310 -15.09 3.11 23.53
CA ARG A 310 -15.71 1.77 23.46
C ARG A 310 -16.36 1.44 22.11
N PHE A 311 -16.81 2.44 21.35
CA PHE A 311 -17.46 2.28 20.05
C PHE A 311 -16.52 1.78 18.93
N LEU A 312 -15.20 2.00 19.06
CA LEU A 312 -14.18 1.48 18.15
C LEU A 312 -13.77 0.04 18.47
N LYS A 313 -14.01 -0.43 19.70
CA LYS A 313 -13.59 -1.75 20.19
C LYS A 313 -14.72 -2.77 20.20
N SER A 314 -15.91 -2.36 20.61
CA SER A 314 -17.04 -3.24 20.87
C SER A 314 -18.16 -3.03 19.86
N LEU A 315 -18.36 -3.98 18.95
CA LEU A 315 -19.49 -3.95 18.02
C LEU A 315 -20.86 -4.04 18.72
N ASN A 316 -20.88 -4.53 19.97
CA ASN A 316 -22.06 -4.52 20.82
C ASN A 316 -22.46 -3.12 21.28
N PHE A 317 -21.53 -2.15 21.26
CA PHE A 317 -21.87 -0.75 21.53
C PHE A 317 -23.02 -0.25 20.66
N TRP A 318 -23.16 -0.78 19.45
CA TRP A 318 -24.09 -0.29 18.44
C TRP A 318 -25.51 -0.85 18.56
N ASP A 319 -25.85 -1.52 19.67
CA ASP A 319 -27.18 -1.94 20.09
C ASP A 319 -28.01 -2.68 19.03
N MET A 320 -28.37 -3.94 19.28
CA MET A 320 -29.12 -4.73 18.29
C MET A 320 -30.46 -4.10 17.91
N ASP A 321 -31.13 -3.35 18.78
CA ASP A 321 -32.44 -2.74 18.53
C ASP A 321 -32.39 -1.44 17.69
N LYS A 322 -31.20 -0.93 17.35
CA LYS A 322 -31.00 0.28 16.54
C LYS A 322 -30.94 -0.05 15.05
N ASN A 323 -32.06 -0.50 14.52
CA ASN A 323 -32.18 -0.97 13.15
C ASN A 323 -31.95 0.06 12.02
N GLY A 324 -31.80 1.36 12.33
CA GLY A 324 -31.32 2.37 11.37
C GLY A 324 -29.79 2.49 11.31
N THR A 325 -29.07 1.89 12.26
CA THR A 325 -27.62 2.05 12.42
C THR A 325 -26.84 1.08 11.55
N ARG A 326 -25.83 1.60 10.86
CA ARG A 326 -24.89 0.84 10.02
C ARG A 326 -23.45 1.15 10.43
N VAL A 327 -22.63 0.11 10.54
CA VAL A 327 -21.23 0.21 10.97
C VAL A 327 -20.35 -0.62 10.05
N VAL A 328 -19.30 -0.02 9.49
CA VAL A 328 -18.30 -0.72 8.68
C VAL A 328 -16.90 -0.40 9.18
N LEU A 329 -16.13 -1.44 9.51
CA LEU A 329 -14.73 -1.31 9.91
C LEU A 329 -13.85 -2.04 8.89
N THR A 330 -12.71 -1.47 8.49
CA THR A 330 -11.77 -2.13 7.56
C THR A 330 -10.37 -2.23 8.17
N GLY A 331 -9.51 -3.11 7.67
CA GLY A 331 -8.14 -3.14 8.15
C GLY A 331 -7.29 -4.24 7.57
N THR A 332 -6.01 -3.96 7.44
CA THR A 332 -5.07 -4.87 6.77
C THR A 332 -4.42 -5.87 7.74
N ALA A 333 -4.34 -5.53 9.02
CA ALA A 333 -3.83 -6.36 10.12
C ALA A 333 -4.94 -7.06 10.95
N HIS A 334 -6.04 -7.46 10.32
CA HIS A 334 -7.24 -7.96 11.03
C HIS A 334 -7.07 -9.29 11.79
N ALA A 335 -5.92 -9.96 11.73
CA ALA A 335 -5.68 -11.17 12.52
C ALA A 335 -5.81 -10.91 14.03
N ARG A 336 -5.28 -9.78 14.53
CA ARG A 336 -5.34 -9.45 15.97
C ARG A 336 -6.74 -9.02 16.40
N PHE A 337 -7.37 -8.09 15.68
CA PHE A 337 -8.73 -7.63 15.99
C PHE A 337 -9.76 -8.78 15.92
N LYS A 338 -9.72 -9.60 14.86
CA LYS A 338 -10.61 -10.75 14.70
C LYS A 338 -10.39 -11.80 15.79
N LYS A 339 -9.14 -12.09 16.16
CA LYS A 339 -8.82 -13.09 17.18
C LYS A 339 -9.24 -12.66 18.59
N VAL A 340 -9.16 -11.36 18.90
CA VAL A 340 -9.38 -10.86 20.27
C VAL A 340 -10.82 -10.35 20.49
N TYR A 341 -11.42 -9.69 19.50
CA TYR A 341 -12.67 -8.95 19.67
C TYR A 341 -13.87 -9.54 18.93
N ILE A 342 -13.66 -10.36 17.90
CA ILE A 342 -14.73 -11.10 17.24
C ILE A 342 -14.85 -12.48 17.90
N LYS A 343 -15.86 -12.61 18.77
CA LYS A 343 -16.13 -13.85 19.53
C LYS A 343 -17.20 -14.70 18.84
N ASN A 344 -17.46 -15.89 19.39
CA ASN A 344 -18.50 -16.80 18.91
C ASN A 344 -19.87 -16.08 18.83
N GLY A 345 -20.56 -16.20 17.69
CA GLY A 345 -21.81 -15.51 17.37
C GLY A 345 -21.64 -14.25 16.51
N MET A 346 -20.42 -13.74 16.34
CA MET A 346 -20.13 -12.51 15.58
C MET A 346 -19.56 -12.80 14.18
N GLN A 347 -19.50 -14.06 13.75
CA GLN A 347 -18.90 -14.46 12.48
C GLN A 347 -19.63 -13.86 11.27
N GLY A 348 -20.95 -13.68 11.34
CA GLY A 348 -21.75 -13.06 10.27
C GLY A 348 -21.47 -11.57 10.05
N TRP A 349 -20.71 -10.93 10.94
CA TRP A 349 -20.27 -9.54 10.77
C TRP A 349 -18.99 -9.43 9.95
N VAL A 350 -18.23 -10.51 9.77
CA VAL A 350 -16.97 -10.47 9.01
C VAL A 350 -17.24 -10.76 7.55
N VAL A 351 -16.83 -9.84 6.66
CA VAL A 351 -16.88 -10.03 5.21
C VAL A 351 -15.46 -10.17 4.68
N TYR A 352 -15.17 -11.29 4.03
CA TYR A 352 -13.88 -11.50 3.40
C TYR A 352 -13.88 -10.90 1.98
N ILE A 353 -12.99 -9.96 1.73
CA ILE A 353 -12.74 -9.35 0.44
C ILE A 353 -11.61 -10.12 -0.24
N SER A 354 -11.97 -10.92 -1.25
CA SER A 354 -11.03 -11.65 -2.08
C SER A 354 -10.35 -10.72 -3.10
N PRO A 355 -9.22 -11.15 -3.69
CA PRO A 355 -8.70 -10.55 -4.91
C PRO A 355 -9.77 -10.45 -6.01
N LEU A 356 -9.55 -9.56 -6.99
CA LEU A 356 -10.44 -9.37 -8.13
C LEU A 356 -10.65 -10.70 -8.86
N SER A 357 -11.88 -10.97 -9.29
CA SER A 357 -12.12 -12.11 -10.19
C SER A 357 -11.40 -11.90 -11.52
N SER A 358 -11.05 -12.99 -12.19
CA SER A 358 -10.41 -12.99 -13.50
C SER A 358 -11.18 -12.15 -14.53
N GLU A 359 -12.51 -12.20 -14.51
CA GLU A 359 -13.34 -11.40 -15.44
C GLU A 359 -13.20 -9.89 -15.20
N ILE A 360 -13.19 -9.44 -13.94
CA ILE A 360 -13.07 -8.02 -13.59
C ILE A 360 -11.63 -7.54 -13.85
N PHE A 361 -10.66 -8.39 -13.55
CA PHE A 361 -9.25 -8.12 -13.83
C PHE A 361 -9.00 -7.94 -15.33
N ASN A 362 -9.52 -8.84 -16.18
CA ASN A 362 -9.36 -8.75 -17.63
C ASN A 362 -9.99 -7.47 -18.19
N LYS A 363 -11.19 -7.09 -17.74
CA LYS A 363 -11.82 -5.81 -18.15
C LYS A 363 -11.02 -4.59 -17.71
N LEU A 364 -10.44 -4.63 -16.51
CA LEU A 364 -9.56 -3.58 -16.06
C LEU A 364 -8.34 -3.47 -16.98
N MET A 365 -7.75 -4.61 -17.35
CA MET A 365 -6.64 -4.67 -18.30
C MET A 365 -7.05 -4.13 -19.68
N ASP A 366 -8.23 -4.47 -20.20
CA ASP A 366 -8.71 -3.95 -21.47
C ASP A 366 -8.86 -2.42 -21.45
N GLU A 367 -9.42 -1.85 -20.37
CA GLU A 367 -9.48 -0.39 -20.19
C GLU A 367 -8.11 0.25 -20.03
N VAL A 368 -7.20 -0.43 -19.33
CA VAL A 368 -5.81 0.01 -19.19
C VAL A 368 -5.18 0.15 -20.58
N PHE A 369 -5.33 -0.87 -21.42
CA PHE A 369 -4.80 -0.88 -22.79
C PHE A 369 -5.47 0.17 -23.68
N LEU A 370 -6.77 0.45 -23.50
CA LEU A 370 -7.50 1.49 -24.23
C LEU A 370 -7.04 2.91 -23.90
N CYS A 371 -6.67 3.22 -22.65
CA CYS A 371 -6.18 4.54 -22.25
C CYS A 371 -4.80 4.89 -22.84
N PHE A 372 -4.01 3.90 -23.28
CA PHE A 372 -2.75 4.13 -23.99
C PHE A 372 -2.94 4.54 -25.47
N HIS A 373 -4.15 4.48 -26.03
CA HIS A 373 -4.37 4.67 -27.47
C HIS A 373 -4.49 6.13 -27.97
N SER A 374 -4.76 7.12 -27.11
CA SER A 374 -4.97 8.52 -27.58
C SER A 374 -3.69 9.34 -27.67
N THR A 375 -2.72 9.13 -26.78
CA THR A 375 -1.40 9.82 -26.79
C THR A 375 -0.43 9.27 -27.84
N VAL A 376 -0.81 8.19 -28.53
CA VAL A 376 0.05 7.42 -29.46
C VAL A 376 -0.34 7.65 -30.92
N GLN A 377 -1.23 8.59 -31.24
CA GLN A 377 -1.62 8.83 -32.65
C GLN A 377 -0.57 9.62 -33.44
N THR A 378 0.05 10.64 -32.83
CA THR A 378 1.19 11.38 -33.42
C THR A 378 2.44 10.50 -33.46
N SER A 379 2.65 9.67 -32.43
CA SER A 379 3.75 8.70 -32.44
C SER A 379 3.48 7.51 -33.36
N LYS A 380 2.24 7.25 -33.82
CA LYS A 380 1.94 6.11 -34.70
C LYS A 380 2.61 6.24 -36.07
N ASN A 381 2.66 7.45 -36.62
CA ASN A 381 3.30 7.69 -37.92
C ASN A 381 4.83 7.74 -37.78
N GLU A 382 5.36 8.35 -36.72
CA GLU A 382 6.81 8.36 -36.46
C GLU A 382 7.35 7.00 -36.06
N THR A 383 6.59 6.22 -35.27
CA THR A 383 6.91 4.85 -34.88
C THR A 383 6.71 3.89 -36.06
N ARG A 384 5.70 4.09 -36.92
CA ARG A 384 5.60 3.33 -38.19
C ARG A 384 6.75 3.64 -39.14
N LEU A 385 7.19 4.90 -39.26
CA LEU A 385 8.33 5.28 -40.09
C LEU A 385 9.65 4.73 -39.53
N ALA A 386 9.85 4.78 -38.21
CA ALA A 386 11.02 4.18 -37.55
C ALA A 386 11.03 2.65 -37.60
N LEU A 387 9.87 1.99 -37.47
CA LEU A 387 9.74 0.55 -37.67
C LEU A 387 9.87 0.16 -39.15
N ALA A 388 9.39 0.98 -40.10
CA ALA A 388 9.61 0.76 -41.52
C ALA A 388 11.10 0.85 -41.90
N ASP A 389 11.85 1.81 -41.33
CA ASP A 389 13.30 1.93 -41.50
C ASP A 389 14.09 0.74 -40.90
N ILE A 390 13.54 0.08 -39.86
CA ILE A 390 14.14 -1.10 -39.22
C ILE A 390 13.78 -2.41 -39.94
N PHE A 391 12.58 -2.52 -40.51
CA PHE A 391 12.02 -3.80 -40.98
C PHE A 391 11.86 -3.91 -42.51
N LEU A 392 12.10 -2.84 -43.29
CA LEU A 392 12.13 -2.91 -44.76
C LEU A 392 13.57 -2.70 -45.27
N PRO A 393 14.11 -3.58 -46.13
CA PRO A 393 15.44 -3.38 -46.70
C PRO A 393 15.37 -2.30 -47.80
N GLY A 394 15.83 -1.08 -47.49
CA GLY A 394 15.99 -0.01 -48.50
C GLY A 394 16.24 1.38 -47.94
N ASN A 395 17.53 1.73 -47.77
CA ASN A 395 18.14 3.04 -47.45
C ASN A 395 17.66 3.81 -46.20
N PRO A 396 18.48 3.90 -45.13
CA PRO A 396 18.17 4.74 -43.98
C PRO A 396 18.26 6.22 -44.35
N ARG A 397 17.33 7.05 -43.86
CA ARG A 397 17.46 8.52 -43.91
C ARG A 397 18.17 9.00 -42.64
N ASP A 398 19.23 9.80 -42.81
CA ASP A 398 20.21 10.22 -41.78
C ASP A 398 19.70 11.08 -40.60
N ASN A 399 18.39 11.24 -40.37
CA ASN A 399 17.88 12.21 -39.38
C ASN A 399 17.01 11.64 -38.24
N ALA A 400 16.96 10.33 -38.01
CA ALA A 400 16.17 9.76 -36.90
C ALA A 400 16.89 9.91 -35.53
N ARG A 401 16.52 10.94 -34.76
CA ARG A 401 16.96 11.14 -33.36
C ARG A 401 15.99 10.50 -32.35
N LEU A 402 15.95 9.18 -32.20
CA LEU A 402 15.25 8.56 -31.05
C LEU A 402 16.00 7.31 -30.56
N LYS A 403 16.41 7.33 -29.29
CA LYS A 403 17.14 6.28 -28.59
C LYS A 403 16.17 5.65 -27.58
N TRP A 404 15.72 4.42 -27.80
CA TRP A 404 14.83 3.70 -26.86
C TRP A 404 15.35 2.29 -26.55
N GLU A 405 15.32 1.94 -25.26
CA GLU A 405 15.54 0.60 -24.71
C GLU A 405 14.18 -0.03 -24.33
N PHE A 406 13.91 -1.25 -24.79
CA PHE A 406 12.68 -2.00 -24.46
C PHE A 406 12.69 -2.51 -23.00
N LEU A 407 11.58 -2.34 -22.28
CA LEU A 407 11.35 -2.69 -20.86
C LEU A 407 9.99 -3.43 -20.74
N ASP A 408 9.93 -4.68 -21.18
CA ASP A 408 8.69 -5.47 -21.15
C ASP A 408 8.41 -6.09 -19.77
N PHE A 409 7.23 -5.76 -19.24
CA PHE A 409 6.63 -6.12 -17.94
C PHE A 409 7.11 -5.36 -16.69
N ARG A 410 6.95 -4.03 -16.71
CA ARG A 410 6.60 -3.27 -15.50
C ARG A 410 5.47 -2.28 -15.81
N ILE A 411 4.40 -2.37 -15.02
CA ILE A 411 3.39 -1.31 -14.81
C ILE A 411 4.16 0.01 -14.61
N VAL A 412 3.87 1.03 -15.44
CA VAL A 412 4.69 2.25 -15.60
C VAL A 412 4.59 3.20 -14.39
N TYR A 413 5.72 3.84 -14.08
CA TYR A 413 5.95 4.89 -13.07
C TYR A 413 5.92 6.30 -13.70
N HIS A 414 5.68 7.34 -12.88
CA HIS A 414 5.94 8.74 -13.23
C HIS A 414 7.35 9.14 -12.80
N VAL A 415 8.08 9.89 -13.62
CA VAL A 415 9.40 10.44 -13.28
C VAL A 415 9.22 11.89 -12.86
N SER A 416 9.31 12.17 -11.56
CA SER A 416 9.86 13.44 -11.09
C SER A 416 11.20 13.14 -10.45
N GLN A 417 12.17 14.01 -10.74
CA GLN A 417 13.60 13.80 -10.55
C GLN A 417 13.98 13.29 -9.15
N ASP A 418 14.79 12.22 -9.14
CA ASP A 418 15.76 11.82 -8.11
C ASP A 418 15.38 10.95 -6.90
N VAL A 419 14.24 10.24 -6.87
CA VAL A 419 14.06 9.12 -5.92
C VAL A 419 13.36 7.92 -6.57
N GLU A 420 14.01 6.76 -6.56
CA GLU A 420 13.38 5.47 -6.92
C GLU A 420 12.63 4.92 -5.70
N GLU A 421 11.30 4.86 -5.74
CA GLU A 421 10.49 4.10 -4.78
C GLU A 421 9.86 2.86 -5.42
N TYR A 422 9.95 1.73 -4.70
CA TYR A 422 9.53 0.40 -5.15
C TYR A 422 8.22 -0.01 -4.45
N ASN A 423 7.15 -0.25 -5.18
CA ASN A 423 5.92 -0.85 -4.63
C ASN A 423 5.70 -2.28 -5.18
N PRO A 424 6.06 -3.34 -4.43
CA PRO A 424 5.92 -4.71 -4.90
C PRO A 424 4.46 -5.18 -4.90
N ILE A 425 4.07 -5.91 -5.95
CA ILE A 425 2.89 -6.78 -5.93
C ILE A 425 3.06 -7.76 -4.77
N CYS A 426 2.03 -7.95 -3.93
CA CYS A 426 2.12 -8.82 -2.77
C CYS A 426 2.43 -10.27 -3.18
N LEU A 427 3.17 -10.98 -2.34
CA LEU A 427 3.72 -12.30 -2.63
C LEU A 427 2.64 -13.30 -3.09
N ALA A 428 1.46 -13.27 -2.46
CA ALA A 428 0.34 -14.14 -2.83
C ALA A 428 -0.21 -13.88 -4.25
N THR A 429 -0.27 -12.62 -4.69
CA THR A 429 -0.70 -12.28 -6.06
C THR A 429 0.37 -12.65 -7.07
N LYS A 430 1.64 -12.48 -6.71
CA LYS A 430 2.77 -12.96 -7.50
C LYS A 430 2.75 -14.49 -7.63
N GLU A 431 2.55 -15.22 -6.52
CA GLU A 431 2.46 -16.68 -6.50
C GLU A 431 1.24 -17.20 -7.27
N ALA A 432 0.06 -16.58 -7.14
CA ALA A 432 -1.13 -16.94 -7.91
C ALA A 432 -0.96 -16.68 -9.42
N LEU A 433 -0.29 -15.59 -9.79
CA LEU A 433 0.11 -15.35 -11.18
C LEU A 433 1.09 -16.43 -11.65
N LEU A 434 2.07 -16.82 -10.84
CA LEU A 434 3.05 -17.86 -11.20
C LEU A 434 2.44 -19.26 -11.26
N ASP A 435 1.44 -19.58 -10.42
CA ASP A 435 0.73 -20.87 -10.44
C ASP A 435 -0.16 -21.03 -11.69
N LEU A 436 -0.68 -19.93 -12.26
CA LEU A 436 -1.33 -19.92 -13.58
C LEU A 436 -0.37 -20.27 -14.72
N TYR A 437 0.94 -20.22 -14.47
CA TYR A 437 2.02 -20.35 -15.44
C TYR A 437 2.90 -21.60 -15.20
N LYS A 438 2.32 -22.70 -14.71
CA LYS A 438 2.92 -24.04 -14.85
C LYS A 438 2.90 -24.44 -16.32
N PHE A 439 4.01 -24.25 -17.03
CA PHE A 439 4.07 -24.45 -18.47
C PHE A 439 4.41 -25.89 -18.83
N LEU A 440 3.56 -26.47 -19.67
CA LEU A 440 3.87 -27.63 -20.48
C LEU A 440 4.33 -27.15 -21.87
N LEU A 441 5.63 -27.29 -22.16
CA LEU A 441 6.18 -26.96 -23.46
C LEU A 441 6.41 -28.24 -24.27
N GLU A 442 5.70 -28.39 -25.39
CA GLU A 442 5.96 -29.48 -26.32
C GLU A 442 7.27 -29.20 -27.07
N THR A 443 8.29 -30.01 -26.82
CA THR A 443 9.59 -29.97 -27.51
C THR A 443 9.68 -31.07 -28.56
N THR A 444 10.55 -30.89 -29.55
CA THR A 444 10.93 -31.93 -30.53
C THR A 444 12.42 -32.23 -30.45
N ASP A 445 12.94 -33.19 -31.21
CA ASP A 445 14.35 -33.20 -31.59
C ASP A 445 14.66 -32.06 -32.59
N ILE A 446 15.94 -31.83 -32.91
CA ILE A 446 16.37 -30.78 -33.86
C ILE A 446 15.86 -31.03 -35.31
N ALA A 447 15.31 -32.21 -35.61
CA ALA A 447 14.68 -32.50 -36.90
C ALA A 447 13.16 -32.31 -36.85
N GLY A 448 12.61 -31.74 -35.78
CA GLY A 448 11.18 -31.52 -35.62
C GLY A 448 10.38 -32.80 -35.33
N LYS A 449 11.04 -33.91 -34.99
CA LYS A 449 10.42 -35.21 -34.71
C LYS A 449 10.49 -35.56 -33.22
N ASN A 450 9.97 -36.71 -32.83
CA ASN A 450 10.06 -37.26 -31.46
C ASN A 450 9.60 -36.27 -30.38
N LYS A 451 8.31 -35.94 -30.36
CA LYS A 451 7.72 -34.99 -29.41
C LYS A 451 7.93 -35.43 -27.96
N PHE A 452 8.16 -34.48 -27.07
CA PHE A 452 8.31 -34.69 -25.63
C PHE A 452 7.87 -33.45 -24.88
N ASP A 453 7.09 -33.64 -23.83
CA ASP A 453 6.62 -32.54 -23.01
C ASP A 453 7.64 -32.16 -21.94
N LEU A 454 8.12 -30.92 -22.03
CA LEU A 454 9.01 -30.31 -21.06
C LEU A 454 8.17 -29.51 -20.05
N HIS A 455 8.15 -29.98 -18.81
CA HIS A 455 7.56 -29.24 -17.70
C HIS A 455 8.54 -28.18 -17.20
N LEU A 456 8.12 -26.91 -17.21
CA LEU A 456 8.86 -25.81 -16.61
C LEU A 456 8.11 -25.26 -15.41
N ASP A 457 8.76 -25.36 -14.25
CA ASP A 457 8.31 -24.75 -13.00
C ASP A 457 8.91 -23.34 -12.88
N ILE A 458 8.27 -22.37 -13.55
CA ILE A 458 8.76 -20.98 -13.59
C ILE A 458 8.34 -20.25 -12.32
N LYS A 459 9.32 -19.94 -11.45
CA LYS A 459 9.08 -19.26 -10.16
C LYS A 459 9.32 -17.75 -10.16
N SER A 460 9.77 -17.17 -11.28
CA SER A 460 10.10 -15.74 -11.39
C SER A 460 10.46 -15.32 -12.82
N PHE A 461 10.33 -14.02 -13.12
CA PHE A 461 10.80 -13.35 -14.35
C PHE A 461 11.64 -12.11 -14.01
N GLU A 462 12.64 -11.76 -14.82
CA GLU A 462 13.42 -10.51 -14.71
C GLU A 462 13.94 -10.01 -16.07
N LEU A 463 14.13 -8.69 -16.19
CA LEU A 463 14.73 -8.03 -17.35
C LEU A 463 16.25 -7.89 -17.18
N LEU A 464 17.01 -8.56 -18.04
CA LEU A 464 18.48 -8.59 -17.95
C LEU A 464 19.10 -7.30 -18.52
N LYS A 465 19.34 -6.29 -17.68
CA LYS A 465 19.93 -5.01 -18.15
C LYS A 465 21.46 -4.89 -18.10
N LYS A 466 22.24 -5.64 -17.28
CA LYS A 466 23.73 -5.67 -17.34
C LYS A 466 24.34 -6.99 -16.82
N GLN A 467 25.63 -7.21 -17.18
CA GLN A 467 26.63 -8.30 -16.97
C GLN A 467 26.29 -9.57 -16.15
N PRO A 468 26.98 -10.73 -16.38
CA PRO A 468 26.59 -12.02 -15.81
C PRO A 468 26.48 -11.94 -14.28
N SER A 469 25.31 -12.27 -13.75
CA SER A 469 25.07 -12.34 -12.32
C SER A 469 24.24 -13.58 -12.00
N LYS A 470 24.60 -14.25 -10.91
CA LYS A 470 23.88 -15.41 -10.38
C LYS A 470 22.50 -14.94 -9.91
N TYR A 471 21.42 -15.48 -10.51
CA TYR A 471 20.06 -15.03 -10.21
C TYR A 471 19.35 -15.97 -9.24
N ARG A 472 19.26 -15.55 -7.97
CA ARG A 472 18.71 -16.34 -6.86
C ARG A 472 19.31 -17.76 -6.83
N ASN A 473 18.79 -18.64 -5.99
CA ASN A 473 19.36 -19.97 -5.82
C ASN A 473 19.12 -20.91 -7.02
N ASN A 474 18.37 -20.56 -8.07
CA ASN A 474 17.81 -21.55 -9.02
C ASN A 474 17.90 -21.21 -10.52
N VAL A 475 18.59 -20.13 -10.94
CA VAL A 475 18.83 -19.81 -12.37
C VAL A 475 20.23 -19.22 -12.57
N LEU A 476 20.97 -19.70 -13.57
CA LEU A 476 22.19 -19.04 -14.04
C LEU A 476 22.00 -18.57 -15.49
N VAL A 477 22.37 -17.33 -15.77
CA VAL A 477 22.30 -16.69 -17.09
C VAL A 477 23.72 -16.44 -17.60
N ARG A 478 23.94 -16.64 -18.90
CA ARG A 478 25.26 -16.63 -19.58
C ARG A 478 26.19 -17.72 -19.06
N CYS A 479 25.80 -18.98 -19.27
CA CYS A 479 26.51 -20.19 -18.84
C CYS A 479 27.91 -20.41 -19.47
N TYR A 480 28.38 -19.50 -20.33
CA TYR A 480 29.78 -19.47 -20.79
C TYR A 480 30.23 -18.01 -20.98
N LYS A 481 31.40 -17.68 -20.43
CA LYS A 481 31.98 -16.32 -20.45
C LYS A 481 32.19 -15.76 -21.86
N GLY A 482 32.36 -16.63 -22.87
CA GLY A 482 32.56 -16.25 -24.27
C GLY A 482 31.28 -16.03 -25.09
N TYR A 483 30.08 -16.34 -24.56
CA TYR A 483 28.83 -16.13 -25.30
C TYR A 483 28.33 -14.68 -25.15
N LEU A 484 28.22 -13.99 -26.29
CA LEU A 484 27.50 -12.72 -26.44
C LEU A 484 25.99 -12.96 -26.59
N ARG A 485 25.29 -13.68 -25.69
CA ARG A 485 23.82 -13.94 -25.83
C ARG A 485 23.13 -14.67 -24.65
N PHE A 486 21.79 -14.72 -24.72
CA PHE A 486 20.76 -15.12 -23.72
C PHE A 486 20.71 -16.62 -23.34
N ASP A 487 21.83 -17.34 -23.31
CA ASP A 487 21.85 -18.73 -22.85
C ASP A 487 21.64 -18.78 -21.32
N PHE A 488 20.88 -19.75 -20.82
CA PHE A 488 20.60 -19.86 -19.38
C PHE A 488 20.35 -21.31 -18.97
N ILE A 489 20.49 -21.60 -17.68
CA ILE A 489 20.10 -22.87 -17.07
C ILE A 489 19.03 -22.61 -16.01
N LEU A 490 17.94 -23.39 -16.10
CA LEU A 490 16.85 -23.42 -15.13
C LEU A 490 16.74 -24.84 -14.59
N GLY A 491 17.04 -24.99 -13.31
CA GLY A 491 17.20 -26.30 -12.67
C GLY A 491 18.21 -27.20 -13.37
N TYR A 492 17.85 -28.44 -13.73
CA TYR A 492 18.69 -29.35 -14.51
C TYR A 492 18.55 -29.19 -16.04
N THR A 493 17.92 -28.12 -16.53
CA THR A 493 17.71 -27.89 -17.97
C THR A 493 18.51 -26.70 -18.49
N PHE A 494 19.46 -26.96 -19.37
CA PHE A 494 20.24 -25.94 -20.08
C PHE A 494 19.52 -25.48 -21.35
N PHE A 495 19.37 -24.17 -21.52
CA PHE A 495 18.74 -23.53 -22.67
C PHE A 495 19.77 -22.74 -23.46
N GLN A 496 19.93 -23.10 -24.73
CA GLN A 496 20.68 -22.31 -25.70
C GLN A 496 19.71 -21.55 -26.63
N VAL A 497 19.88 -20.24 -26.77
CA VAL A 497 18.90 -19.36 -27.42
C VAL A 497 19.52 -18.61 -28.59
N SER A 498 18.87 -18.69 -29.75
CA SER A 498 19.40 -18.10 -30.99
C SER A 498 18.30 -17.68 -31.94
N ILE A 499 18.52 -16.58 -32.68
CA ILE A 499 17.67 -16.17 -33.81
C ILE A 499 17.95 -16.99 -35.08
N SER A 500 19.09 -17.66 -35.17
CA SER A 500 19.46 -18.55 -36.27
C SER A 500 19.04 -19.99 -35.96
N ASP A 501 19.01 -20.85 -36.98
CA ASP A 501 18.81 -22.28 -36.80
C ASP A 501 20.04 -22.97 -36.18
N PHE A 502 19.86 -24.20 -35.68
CA PHE A 502 20.91 -24.90 -34.91
C PHE A 502 22.17 -25.19 -35.73
N VAL A 503 22.04 -25.52 -37.02
CA VAL A 503 23.21 -25.78 -37.88
C VAL A 503 24.04 -24.52 -38.04
N THR A 504 23.37 -23.41 -38.31
CA THR A 504 24.02 -22.10 -38.46
C THR A 504 24.64 -21.65 -37.14
N HIS A 505 23.94 -21.88 -36.02
CA HIS A 505 24.37 -21.45 -34.70
C HIS A 505 25.51 -22.30 -34.10
N ASP A 506 25.55 -23.61 -34.33
CA ASP A 506 26.56 -24.53 -33.79
C ASP A 506 27.91 -24.41 -34.53
N THR A 507 28.42 -23.19 -34.68
CA THR A 507 29.66 -22.86 -35.37
C THR A 507 30.51 -21.85 -34.59
N GLY A 508 31.84 -21.90 -34.78
CA GLY A 508 32.77 -20.98 -34.11
C GLY A 508 32.60 -20.95 -32.59
N TYR A 509 32.42 -19.74 -32.04
CA TYR A 509 32.25 -19.46 -30.62
C TYR A 509 30.85 -19.78 -30.08
N ALA A 510 29.90 -20.19 -30.91
CA ALA A 510 28.51 -20.49 -30.54
C ALA A 510 28.23 -22.01 -30.42
N ARG A 511 29.27 -22.84 -30.60
CA ARG A 511 29.19 -24.30 -30.45
C ARG A 511 28.73 -24.67 -29.05
N ILE A 512 27.73 -25.55 -28.97
CA ILE A 512 27.11 -25.94 -27.69
C ILE A 512 28.11 -26.61 -26.74
N GLU A 513 29.11 -27.29 -27.29
CA GLU A 513 30.17 -27.96 -26.54
C GLU A 513 30.99 -27.00 -25.67
N LEU A 514 31.10 -25.73 -26.06
CA LEU A 514 31.89 -24.74 -25.34
C LEU A 514 31.28 -24.41 -23.97
N ALA A 515 29.97 -24.58 -23.80
CA ALA A 515 29.29 -24.41 -22.52
C ALA A 515 29.74 -25.43 -21.46
N PHE A 516 30.31 -26.56 -21.90
CA PHE A 516 30.75 -27.66 -21.03
C PHE A 516 32.27 -27.75 -20.93
N ASP A 517 33.00 -26.83 -21.57
CA ASP A 517 34.47 -26.83 -21.57
C ASP A 517 35.01 -26.40 -20.20
N ARG A 518 36.07 -27.07 -19.75
CA ARG A 518 36.72 -26.86 -18.44
C ARG A 518 38.08 -26.18 -18.57
N LYS A 519 38.34 -25.46 -19.67
CA LYS A 519 39.66 -24.85 -19.92
C LYS A 519 40.11 -23.85 -18.85
N ASP A 520 39.17 -23.18 -18.18
CA ASP A 520 39.46 -22.14 -17.19
C ASP A 520 39.43 -22.65 -15.72
N GLY A 521 39.30 -23.97 -15.49
CA GLY A 521 39.26 -24.55 -14.13
C GLY A 521 38.85 -26.03 -14.07
N ASN A 522 38.67 -26.59 -12.86
CA ASN A 522 38.26 -27.99 -12.70
C ASN A 522 36.78 -28.26 -13.00
N LYS A 523 35.97 -27.21 -13.17
CA LYS A 523 34.53 -27.25 -13.43
C LYS A 523 34.15 -26.21 -14.47
N ASN A 524 33.10 -26.48 -15.25
CA ASN A 524 32.46 -25.47 -16.08
C ASN A 524 31.39 -24.69 -15.28
N GLN A 525 30.91 -23.57 -15.81
CA GLN A 525 29.96 -22.70 -15.10
C GLN A 525 28.60 -23.37 -14.83
N ILE A 526 28.21 -24.34 -15.66
CA ILE A 526 26.98 -25.12 -15.46
C ILE A 526 27.13 -26.04 -14.24
N GLU A 527 28.27 -26.72 -14.12
CA GLU A 527 28.61 -27.57 -12.96
C GLU A 527 28.68 -26.76 -11.67
N GLU A 528 29.35 -25.60 -11.68
CA GLU A 528 29.41 -24.70 -10.52
C GLU A 528 28.03 -24.22 -10.07
N TYR A 529 27.15 -23.95 -11.03
CA TYR A 529 25.76 -23.62 -10.73
C TYR A 529 25.04 -24.80 -10.06
N LEU A 530 25.08 -25.99 -10.67
CA LEU A 530 24.37 -27.16 -10.13
C LEU A 530 24.83 -27.51 -8.70
N ASP A 531 26.13 -27.42 -8.43
CA ASP A 531 26.68 -27.62 -7.08
C ASP A 531 26.14 -26.59 -6.10
N SER A 532 26.09 -25.34 -6.51
CA SER A 532 25.60 -24.28 -5.64
C SER A 532 24.11 -24.37 -5.37
N VAL A 533 23.30 -24.85 -6.31
CA VAL A 533 21.84 -24.90 -6.19
C VAL A 533 21.39 -26.16 -5.47
N TYR A 534 21.97 -27.30 -5.84
CA TYR A 534 21.49 -28.63 -5.46
C TYR A 534 22.41 -29.36 -4.48
N GLY A 535 23.56 -28.76 -4.13
CA GLY A 535 24.60 -29.38 -3.30
C GLY A 535 25.28 -30.58 -3.98
N GLY A 536 26.37 -31.08 -3.39
CA GLY A 536 27.16 -32.18 -3.95
C GLY A 536 28.14 -31.73 -5.04
N THR A 537 28.66 -32.70 -5.79
CA THR A 537 29.60 -32.49 -6.91
C THR A 537 28.99 -33.00 -8.21
N HIS A 538 28.60 -32.08 -9.08
CA HIS A 538 28.06 -32.35 -10.40
C HIS A 538 29.16 -32.36 -11.45
N LYS A 539 29.00 -33.26 -12.41
CA LYS A 539 29.89 -33.38 -13.55
C LYS A 539 29.09 -33.70 -14.80
N ILE A 540 29.27 -32.90 -15.84
CA ILE A 540 28.65 -33.08 -17.15
C ILE A 540 29.76 -33.33 -18.16
N ASP A 541 29.86 -34.56 -18.64
CA ASP A 541 30.87 -34.96 -19.62
C ASP A 541 30.26 -35.07 -21.02
N LEU A 542 30.97 -34.51 -22.00
CA LEU A 542 30.65 -34.66 -23.42
C LEU A 542 31.34 -35.90 -23.97
N ILE A 543 30.56 -36.94 -24.28
CA ILE A 543 31.05 -38.20 -24.84
C ILE A 543 30.98 -38.11 -26.37
N LYS A 544 32.13 -38.24 -27.03
CA LYS A 544 32.25 -38.26 -28.49
C LYS A 544 32.47 -39.69 -28.96
N THR A 545 31.49 -40.26 -29.65
CA THR A 545 31.54 -41.63 -30.16
C THR A 545 31.54 -41.62 -31.68
N THR A 546 32.49 -42.29 -32.31
CA THR A 546 32.50 -42.41 -33.78
C THR A 546 31.59 -43.55 -34.20
N ASN A 547 30.54 -43.25 -34.98
CA ASN A 547 29.68 -44.29 -35.51
C ASN A 547 30.41 -45.07 -36.61
N ILE A 548 30.76 -46.32 -36.32
CA ILE A 548 31.54 -47.23 -37.17
C ILE A 548 30.93 -47.39 -38.57
N LYS A 549 29.61 -47.24 -38.72
CA LYS A 549 28.92 -47.45 -40.01
C LYS A 549 29.02 -46.26 -40.98
N ASN A 550 29.17 -45.02 -40.48
CA ASN A 550 29.07 -43.81 -41.30
C ASN A 550 30.19 -42.79 -41.06
N SER A 551 31.20 -43.12 -40.24
CA SER A 551 32.31 -42.23 -39.83
C SER A 551 31.85 -40.87 -39.25
N LYS A 552 30.59 -40.78 -38.81
CA LYS A 552 30.03 -39.57 -38.19
C LYS A 552 30.23 -39.60 -36.68
N ILE A 553 30.65 -38.47 -36.12
CA ILE A 553 30.79 -38.27 -34.68
C ILE A 553 29.39 -38.07 -34.09
N VAL A 554 29.07 -38.84 -33.05
CA VAL A 554 27.87 -38.69 -32.21
C VAL A 554 28.33 -38.10 -30.89
N LYS A 555 27.61 -37.09 -30.41
CA LYS A 555 27.90 -36.33 -29.21
C LYS A 555 26.74 -36.50 -28.22
N THR A 556 27.03 -37.12 -27.09
CA THR A 556 26.07 -37.35 -26.00
C THR A 556 26.60 -36.73 -24.71
N PHE A 557 25.70 -36.35 -23.81
CA PHE A 557 26.03 -35.67 -22.57
C PHE A 557 25.67 -36.56 -21.39
N SER A 558 26.66 -36.93 -20.59
CA SER A 558 26.44 -37.68 -19.35
C SER A 558 26.56 -36.76 -18.15
N ALA A 559 25.45 -36.54 -17.45
CA ALA A 559 25.46 -35.84 -16.18
C ALA A 559 25.57 -36.83 -15.01
N SER A 560 26.34 -36.46 -13.98
CA SER A 560 26.44 -37.20 -12.73
C SER A 560 26.48 -36.24 -11.54
N LYS A 561 25.97 -36.71 -10.39
CA LYS A 561 26.03 -36.05 -9.09
C LYS A 561 26.66 -37.00 -8.08
N ASP A 562 27.76 -36.60 -7.46
CA ASP A 562 28.52 -37.41 -6.49
C ASP A 562 28.88 -38.80 -7.04
N GLY A 563 29.16 -38.88 -8.35
CA GLY A 563 29.48 -40.12 -9.07
C GLY A 563 28.28 -40.97 -9.50
N GLN A 564 27.05 -40.61 -9.12
CA GLN A 564 25.82 -41.27 -9.58
C GLN A 564 25.27 -40.59 -10.84
N SER A 565 24.75 -41.38 -11.79
CA SER A 565 24.17 -40.85 -13.03
C SER A 565 22.92 -39.99 -12.74
N CYS A 566 22.78 -38.88 -13.46
CA CYS A 566 21.66 -37.94 -13.35
C CYS A 566 20.95 -37.84 -14.70
N ASP A 567 19.87 -38.61 -14.86
CA ASP A 567 19.09 -38.67 -16.11
C ASP A 567 18.17 -37.45 -16.32
N ASP A 568 18.04 -36.60 -15.31
CA ASP A 568 17.18 -35.41 -15.34
C ASP A 568 17.80 -34.23 -16.11
N PHE A 569 19.10 -34.31 -16.45
CA PHE A 569 19.78 -33.24 -17.17
C PHE A 569 19.32 -33.17 -18.63
N LYS A 570 18.84 -31.99 -19.04
CA LYS A 570 18.26 -31.77 -20.37
C LYS A 570 18.91 -30.58 -21.06
N ILE A 571 19.03 -30.68 -22.39
CA ILE A 571 19.52 -29.59 -23.22
C ILE A 571 18.45 -29.21 -24.24
N VAL A 572 18.07 -27.92 -24.25
CA VAL A 572 17.00 -27.38 -25.08
C VAL A 572 17.54 -26.22 -25.90
N TYR A 573 17.30 -26.26 -27.20
CA TYR A 573 17.61 -25.20 -28.14
C TYR A 573 16.35 -24.42 -28.53
N ILE A 574 16.38 -23.10 -28.32
CA ILE A 574 15.30 -22.19 -28.68
C ILE A 574 15.68 -21.47 -29.98
N CYS A 575 14.91 -21.70 -31.05
CA CYS A 575 15.11 -21.07 -32.36
C CYS A 575 14.14 -19.89 -32.57
N GLY A 576 14.68 -18.70 -32.83
CA GLY A 576 13.94 -17.47 -33.10
C GLY A 576 13.41 -17.34 -34.53
N ARG A 577 13.84 -18.19 -35.47
CA ARG A 577 13.33 -18.16 -36.85
C ARG A 577 12.04 -18.99 -36.97
N PRO A 578 11.02 -18.48 -37.69
CA PRO A 578 9.70 -19.11 -37.78
C PRO A 578 9.63 -20.37 -38.66
N ASN A 579 10.74 -20.81 -39.26
CA ASN A 579 10.75 -21.98 -40.15
C ASN A 579 11.28 -23.23 -39.43
N GLU A 580 10.53 -24.33 -39.55
CA GLU A 580 10.97 -25.69 -39.22
C GLU A 580 12.11 -26.10 -40.16
N THR A 581 13.33 -25.68 -39.83
CA THR A 581 14.51 -26.16 -40.52
C THR A 581 14.79 -27.58 -40.02
N ILE A 582 14.39 -28.57 -40.82
CA ILE A 582 14.51 -29.99 -40.50
C ILE A 582 15.99 -30.41 -40.64
N HIS A 583 16.77 -30.35 -39.57
CA HIS A 583 18.19 -30.69 -39.61
C HIS A 583 18.46 -32.18 -39.38
N LYS A 584 17.96 -33.04 -40.29
CA LYS A 584 18.06 -34.51 -40.21
C LYS A 584 19.48 -35.03 -39.98
N ASN A 585 20.49 -34.30 -40.44
CA ASN A 585 21.90 -34.69 -40.27
C ASN A 585 22.47 -34.29 -38.90
N LYS A 586 22.06 -33.16 -38.31
CA LYS A 586 22.55 -32.72 -37.00
C LYS A 586 21.90 -33.48 -35.84
N VAL A 587 20.67 -33.98 -35.99
CA VAL A 587 20.08 -34.89 -34.98
C VAL A 587 20.91 -36.17 -34.81
N LYS A 588 21.58 -36.64 -35.87
CA LYS A 588 22.50 -37.79 -35.76
C LYS A 588 23.78 -37.45 -35.00
N GLU A 589 24.19 -36.18 -34.99
CA GLU A 589 25.35 -35.69 -34.27
C GLU A 589 25.00 -35.34 -32.81
N TYR A 590 23.83 -34.74 -32.56
CA TYR A 590 23.32 -34.37 -31.23
C TYR A 590 21.91 -34.96 -31.01
N PRO A 591 21.81 -36.25 -30.68
CA PRO A 591 20.52 -36.92 -30.52
C PRO A 591 19.72 -36.46 -29.30
N GLU A 592 20.40 -35.94 -28.28
CA GLU A 592 19.79 -35.56 -26.99
C GLU A 592 19.33 -34.09 -26.92
N VAL A 593 19.74 -33.26 -27.88
CA VAL A 593 19.37 -31.85 -27.90
C VAL A 593 17.93 -31.72 -28.39
N ARG A 594 17.10 -31.11 -27.54
CA ARG A 594 15.70 -30.81 -27.82
C ARG A 594 15.57 -29.45 -28.51
N HIS A 595 14.51 -29.26 -29.27
CA HIS A 595 14.22 -28.03 -30.00
C HIS A 595 12.83 -27.51 -29.65
N ILE A 596 12.73 -26.19 -29.56
CA ILE A 596 11.47 -25.46 -29.49
C ILE A 596 11.56 -24.16 -30.28
N SER A 597 10.50 -23.81 -31.01
CA SER A 597 10.46 -22.53 -31.72
C SER A 597 10.01 -21.40 -30.80
N TYR A 598 10.58 -20.22 -31.01
CA TYR A 598 10.21 -19.02 -30.29
C TYR A 598 8.74 -18.67 -30.50
N GLU A 599 8.18 -18.90 -31.70
CA GLU A 599 6.74 -18.69 -31.96
C GLU A 599 5.86 -19.63 -31.14
N LYS A 600 6.26 -20.89 -30.91
CA LYS A 600 5.52 -21.80 -30.02
C LYS A 600 5.56 -21.32 -28.57
N ILE A 601 6.71 -20.82 -28.12
CA ILE A 601 6.86 -20.21 -26.79
C ILE A 601 5.97 -18.97 -26.70
N LYS A 602 6.03 -18.07 -27.68
CA LYS A 602 5.25 -16.84 -27.75
C LYS A 602 3.75 -17.13 -27.75
N MET A 603 3.28 -18.06 -28.58
CA MET A 603 1.87 -18.45 -28.64
C MET A 603 1.38 -19.07 -27.32
N LYS A 604 2.22 -19.86 -26.64
CA LYS A 604 1.90 -20.43 -25.32
C LYS A 604 1.93 -19.40 -24.19
N LEU A 605 2.83 -18.40 -24.27
CA LEU A 605 2.97 -17.35 -23.26
C LEU A 605 1.92 -16.23 -23.43
N PHE A 606 1.58 -15.88 -24.67
CA PHE A 606 0.84 -14.65 -25.00
C PHE A 606 -0.46 -14.88 -25.79
N GLY A 607 -0.78 -16.12 -26.17
CA GLY A 607 -2.05 -16.47 -26.84
C GLY A 607 -2.13 -16.09 -28.33
N VAL A 608 -3.25 -16.43 -28.97
CA VAL A 608 -3.52 -16.29 -30.43
C VAL A 608 -3.97 -14.88 -30.83
N PHE A 609 -4.08 -13.93 -29.90
CA PHE A 609 -4.69 -12.60 -30.14
C PHE A 609 -3.80 -11.58 -30.88
N LEU A 610 -2.78 -12.02 -31.61
CA LEU A 610 -1.86 -11.15 -32.34
C LEU A 610 -1.63 -11.62 -33.79
N ILE A 611 -2.67 -11.56 -34.64
CA ILE A 611 -2.52 -11.49 -36.12
C ILE A 611 -3.76 -10.79 -36.71
N PRO A 612 -3.63 -9.88 -37.70
CA PRO A 612 -2.53 -8.98 -38.06
C PRO A 612 -2.79 -7.51 -37.70
#